data_AF-X0YAP4-F1
#
_entry.id   AF-X0YAP4-F1
#
_cell.length_a   1.000
_cell.length_b   1.000
_cell.length_c   1.000
_cell.angle_alpha   90.00
_cell.angle_beta   90.00
_cell.angle_gamma   90.00
#
_symmetry.space_group_name_H-M   'P 1'
#
loop_
_entity.id
_entity.type
_entity.pdbx_description
1 polymer ?
#
loop_
_entity_poly.entity_id
_entity_poly.type
_entity_poly.pdbx_seq_one_letter_code
_entity_poly.pdbx_strand_id
1 'polypeptide(L)'
;CCTVFDARKQPGGMLRYGVPKKQLPTEVLDKEIALIEKLGVKFQVKTQIGTDLSLEDLRRDFDAVFVAVGQLKPGDAESMGIEANPNGITVKGKTYQTNLQGVFAGGDAVHKRRLAIRAVADGKEAAVSISQYLSGCSVTGPVKEFNTHIGKLRDGEIENFLACADKAERTSPANLGLDQNPPLAGSGKNGGFTDRQARKEATRCLHCDCRKADTCKLKQYARDG
;
A
#
# COMPACT_ATOMS: atom_id res chain seq x y z
N CYS A 1 -0.85 -17.04 14.01
CA CYS A 1 -1.21 -17.62 12.68
C CYS A 1 -2.29 -16.73 12.09
N CYS A 2 -2.29 -16.44 10.79
CA CYS A 2 -3.30 -15.60 10.13
C CYS A 2 -4.03 -16.40 9.06
N THR A 3 -5.35 -16.22 8.97
CA THR A 3 -6.19 -16.81 7.93
C THR A 3 -6.84 -15.70 7.13
N VAL A 4 -6.74 -15.78 5.80
CA VAL A 4 -7.36 -14.85 4.86
C VAL A 4 -8.56 -15.53 4.22
N PHE A 5 -9.74 -14.94 4.39
CA PHE A 5 -10.97 -15.36 3.73
C PHE A 5 -11.18 -14.53 2.46
N ASP A 6 -11.52 -15.18 1.35
CA ASP A 6 -11.81 -14.52 0.08
C ASP A 6 -13.03 -15.17 -0.58
N ALA A 7 -13.99 -14.36 -1.03
CA ALA A 7 -15.19 -14.84 -1.74
C ALA A 7 -14.86 -15.45 -3.11
N ARG A 8 -13.71 -15.10 -3.69
CA ARG A 8 -13.30 -15.55 -5.03
C ARG A 8 -12.56 -16.88 -4.96
N LYS A 9 -12.46 -17.54 -6.12
CA LYS A 9 -11.84 -18.87 -6.26
C LYS A 9 -10.34 -18.90 -5.91
N GLN A 10 -9.63 -17.79 -6.11
CA GLN A 10 -8.20 -17.69 -5.89
C GLN A 10 -7.85 -16.34 -5.25
N PRO A 11 -6.85 -16.28 -4.36
CA PRO A 11 -6.42 -15.03 -3.75
C PRO A 11 -5.75 -14.08 -4.75
N GLY A 12 -5.65 -12.80 -4.39
CA GLY A 12 -4.96 -11.77 -5.18
C GLY A 12 -5.87 -10.62 -5.64
N GLY A 13 -7.16 -10.65 -5.30
CA GLY A 13 -8.07 -9.51 -5.45
C GLY A 13 -8.02 -8.83 -6.82
N MET A 14 -7.99 -7.49 -6.83
CA MET A 14 -7.96 -6.72 -8.08
C MET A 14 -6.70 -6.96 -8.93
N LEU A 15 -5.58 -7.38 -8.34
CA LEU A 15 -4.38 -7.72 -9.12
C LEU A 15 -4.61 -8.98 -9.96
N ARG A 16 -5.37 -9.96 -9.45
CA ARG A 16 -5.74 -11.16 -10.22
C ARG A 16 -6.87 -10.89 -11.20
N TYR A 17 -7.90 -10.18 -10.74
CA TYR A 17 -9.19 -10.15 -11.43
C TYR A 17 -9.47 -8.85 -12.19
N GLY A 18 -8.71 -7.79 -11.94
CA GLY A 18 -8.88 -6.47 -12.55
C GLY A 18 -7.77 -6.06 -13.51
N VAL A 19 -6.60 -6.70 -13.47
CA VAL A 19 -5.46 -6.38 -14.33
C VAL A 19 -5.34 -7.39 -15.48
N PRO A 20 -5.24 -6.94 -16.75
CA PRO A 20 -5.05 -7.85 -17.87
C PRO A 20 -3.78 -8.71 -17.74
N LYS A 21 -3.88 -10.00 -18.08
CA LYS A 21 -2.76 -10.95 -17.98
C LYS A 21 -1.50 -10.54 -18.77
N LYS A 22 -1.65 -9.79 -19.88
CA LYS A 22 -0.51 -9.25 -20.64
C LYS A 22 0.32 -8.27 -19.80
N GLN A 23 -0.32 -7.53 -18.89
CA GLN A 23 0.34 -6.56 -18.02
C GLN A 23 0.85 -7.20 -16.72
N LEU A 24 0.06 -8.11 -16.14
CA LEU A 24 0.44 -8.87 -14.94
C LEU A 24 0.19 -10.37 -15.17
N PRO A 25 1.21 -11.13 -15.58
CA PRO A 25 1.09 -12.57 -15.78
C PRO A 25 0.67 -13.28 -14.49
N THR A 26 -0.27 -14.21 -14.60
CA THR A 26 -0.85 -14.90 -13.44
C THR A 26 0.20 -15.73 -12.70
N GLU A 27 1.20 -16.23 -13.41
CA GLU A 27 2.28 -17.05 -12.86
C GLU A 27 3.19 -16.25 -11.92
N VAL A 28 3.37 -14.95 -12.18
CA VAL A 28 4.11 -14.05 -11.28
C VAL A 28 3.31 -13.84 -10.01
N LEU A 29 2.01 -13.57 -10.14
CA LEU A 29 1.11 -13.38 -9.01
C LEU A 29 1.01 -14.65 -8.14
N ASP A 30 0.91 -15.82 -8.76
CA ASP A 30 0.88 -17.11 -8.07
C ASP A 30 2.16 -17.36 -7.26
N LYS A 31 3.34 -16.97 -7.80
CA LYS A 31 4.61 -17.07 -7.07
C LYS A 31 4.65 -16.15 -5.84
N GLU A 32 4.20 -14.92 -5.96
CA GLU A 32 4.14 -13.98 -4.83
C GLU A 32 3.18 -14.47 -3.73
N ILE A 33 2.01 -14.99 -4.12
CA ILE A 33 1.05 -15.59 -3.18
C ILE A 33 1.65 -16.81 -2.49
N ALA A 34 2.37 -17.67 -3.22
CA ALA A 34 3.03 -18.84 -2.63
C ALA A 34 4.11 -18.45 -1.61
N LEU A 35 4.76 -17.29 -1.75
CA LEU A 35 5.65 -16.77 -0.72
C LEU A 35 4.88 -16.38 0.55
N ILE A 36 3.71 -15.76 0.41
CA ILE A 36 2.83 -15.41 1.54
C ILE A 36 2.35 -16.67 2.28
N GLU A 37 2.00 -17.73 1.54
CA GLU A 37 1.64 -19.03 2.14
C GLU A 37 2.83 -19.65 2.90
N LYS A 38 4.04 -19.58 2.35
CA LYS A 38 5.26 -20.06 3.03
C LYS A 38 5.57 -19.31 4.32
N LEU A 39 5.11 -18.07 4.47
CA LEU A 39 5.20 -17.31 5.72
C LEU A 39 4.16 -17.76 6.77
N GLY A 40 3.29 -18.72 6.44
CA GLY A 40 2.32 -19.32 7.35
C GLY A 40 0.91 -18.73 7.26
N VAL A 41 0.61 -17.93 6.23
CA VAL A 41 -0.75 -17.45 5.96
C VAL A 41 -1.57 -18.58 5.34
N LYS A 42 -2.79 -18.80 5.86
CA LYS A 42 -3.74 -19.77 5.31
C LYS A 42 -4.81 -19.05 4.51
N PHE A 43 -5.08 -19.49 3.29
CA PHE A 43 -6.18 -18.94 2.48
C PHE A 43 -7.40 -19.86 2.54
N GLN A 44 -8.55 -19.28 2.87
CA GLN A 44 -9.87 -19.91 2.74
C GLN A 44 -10.66 -19.17 1.67
N VAL A 45 -10.68 -19.77 0.49
CA VAL A 45 -11.31 -19.20 -0.71
C VAL A 45 -12.74 -19.68 -0.89
N LYS A 46 -13.51 -18.98 -1.73
CA LYS A 46 -14.95 -19.21 -1.92
C LYS A 46 -15.74 -19.08 -0.60
N THR A 47 -15.35 -18.13 0.23
CA THR A 47 -16.03 -17.84 1.49
C THR A 47 -16.36 -16.36 1.53
N GLN A 48 -17.63 -16.05 1.42
CA GLN A 48 -18.15 -14.68 1.43
C GLN A 48 -18.63 -14.30 2.84
N ILE A 49 -18.01 -13.26 3.39
CA ILE A 49 -18.42 -12.70 4.68
C ILE A 49 -19.78 -12.00 4.54
N GLY A 50 -20.68 -12.23 5.51
CA GLY A 50 -22.08 -11.82 5.48
C GLY A 50 -23.02 -12.82 4.79
N THR A 51 -22.49 -13.89 4.18
CA THR A 51 -23.31 -14.94 3.52
C THR A 51 -22.92 -16.33 4.01
N ASP A 52 -21.67 -16.72 3.86
CA ASP A 52 -21.16 -18.03 4.30
C ASP A 52 -20.68 -18.01 5.75
N LEU A 53 -20.15 -16.86 6.20
CA LEU A 53 -19.71 -16.62 7.58
C LEU A 53 -20.12 -15.21 8.01
N SER A 54 -20.63 -15.07 9.24
CA SER A 54 -20.89 -13.75 9.82
C SER A 54 -19.61 -13.13 10.36
N LEU A 55 -19.60 -11.82 10.56
CA LEU A 55 -18.49 -11.16 11.23
C LEU A 55 -18.41 -11.58 12.71
N GLU A 56 -19.55 -11.89 13.33
CA GLU A 56 -19.66 -12.43 14.68
C GLU A 56 -18.98 -13.79 14.81
N ASP A 57 -19.15 -14.69 13.83
CA ASP A 57 -18.46 -15.98 13.80
C ASP A 57 -16.95 -15.78 13.76
N LEU A 58 -16.46 -14.88 12.89
CA LEU A 58 -15.03 -14.55 12.83
C LEU A 58 -14.51 -13.97 14.15
N ARG A 59 -15.29 -13.11 14.82
CA ARG A 59 -14.89 -12.53 16.11
C ARG A 59 -14.89 -13.55 17.25
N ARG A 60 -15.66 -14.64 17.13
CA ARG A 60 -15.64 -15.75 18.09
C ARG A 60 -14.40 -16.63 17.89
N ASP A 61 -14.03 -16.87 16.63
CA ASP A 61 -13.00 -17.85 16.27
C ASP A 61 -11.59 -17.23 16.15
N PHE A 62 -11.49 -15.89 16.09
CA PHE A 62 -10.23 -15.15 15.98
C PHE A 62 -10.14 -13.99 16.97
N ASP A 63 -8.93 -13.77 17.52
CA ASP A 63 -8.66 -12.70 18.49
C ASP A 63 -8.81 -11.29 17.90
N ALA A 64 -8.58 -11.13 16.58
CA ALA A 64 -8.76 -9.89 15.86
C ALA A 64 -9.14 -10.15 14.40
N VAL A 65 -9.95 -9.26 13.83
CA VAL A 65 -10.41 -9.34 12.43
C VAL A 65 -10.03 -8.06 11.69
N PHE A 66 -9.46 -8.21 10.49
CA PHE A 66 -9.15 -7.10 9.59
C PHE A 66 -9.98 -7.18 8.31
N VAL A 67 -10.82 -6.18 8.08
CA VAL A 67 -11.73 -6.09 6.93
C VAL A 67 -11.05 -5.33 5.80
N ALA A 68 -10.70 -6.06 4.74
CA ALA A 68 -10.05 -5.55 3.54
C ALA A 68 -10.75 -6.06 2.26
N VAL A 69 -12.08 -6.02 2.25
CA VAL A 69 -12.95 -6.61 1.21
C VAL A 69 -13.01 -5.83 -0.10
N GLY A 70 -12.23 -4.76 -0.23
CA GLY A 70 -12.29 -3.87 -1.38
C GLY A 70 -13.52 -2.97 -1.34
N GLN A 71 -14.13 -2.70 -2.49
CA GLN A 71 -15.26 -1.78 -2.59
C GLN A 71 -16.53 -2.39 -1.98
N LEU A 72 -17.14 -1.63 -1.08
CA LEU A 72 -18.46 -1.95 -0.53
C LEU A 72 -19.58 -1.56 -1.50
N LYS A 73 -20.57 -2.43 -1.62
CA LYS A 73 -21.89 -2.12 -2.18
C LYS A 73 -22.81 -1.58 -1.08
N PRO A 74 -23.89 -0.87 -1.43
CA PRO A 74 -24.92 -0.49 -0.47
C PRO A 74 -25.45 -1.72 0.28
N GLY A 75 -25.45 -1.69 1.61
CA GLY A 75 -25.88 -2.81 2.46
C GLY A 75 -24.75 -3.72 2.95
N ASP A 76 -23.56 -3.68 2.35
CA ASP A 76 -22.47 -4.59 2.73
C ASP A 76 -21.97 -4.30 4.16
N ALA A 77 -21.77 -3.01 4.50
CA ALA A 77 -21.30 -2.63 5.84
C ALA A 77 -22.36 -2.94 6.90
N GLU A 78 -23.62 -2.66 6.60
CA GLU A 78 -24.77 -2.94 7.45
C GLU A 78 -24.93 -4.45 7.70
N SER A 79 -24.71 -5.28 6.68
CA SER A 79 -24.74 -6.75 6.82
C SER A 79 -23.63 -7.29 7.74
N MET A 80 -22.55 -6.54 7.91
CA MET A 80 -21.45 -6.84 8.81
C MET A 80 -21.59 -6.14 10.18
N GLY A 81 -22.65 -5.34 10.41
CA GLY A 81 -22.81 -4.56 11.63
C GLY A 81 -21.78 -3.43 11.81
N ILE A 82 -21.10 -3.03 10.72
CA ILE A 82 -20.05 -2.02 10.72
C ILE A 82 -20.63 -0.67 10.29
N GLU A 83 -20.29 0.39 11.01
CA GLU A 83 -20.64 1.75 10.62
C GLU A 83 -19.88 2.18 9.36
N ALA A 84 -20.60 2.74 8.39
CA ALA A 84 -20.03 3.27 7.16
C ALA A 84 -20.49 4.71 6.90
N ASN A 85 -19.71 5.41 6.10
CA ASN A 85 -20.00 6.75 5.59
C ASN A 85 -19.86 6.75 4.06
N PRO A 86 -20.15 7.86 3.35
CA PRO A 86 -20.06 7.90 1.89
C PRO A 86 -18.69 7.57 1.27
N ASN A 87 -17.62 7.49 2.07
CA ASN A 87 -16.29 7.08 1.63
C ASN A 87 -15.97 5.60 1.84
N GLY A 88 -16.76 4.87 2.64
CA GLY A 88 -16.50 3.49 3.06
C GLY A 88 -16.73 3.28 4.56
N ILE A 89 -16.20 2.19 5.10
CA ILE A 89 -16.19 1.87 6.53
C ILE A 89 -15.60 3.03 7.34
N THR A 90 -16.29 3.42 8.40
CA THR A 90 -15.79 4.42 9.34
C THR A 90 -14.75 3.77 10.26
N VAL A 91 -13.56 4.36 10.32
CA VAL A 91 -12.47 3.91 11.20
C VAL A 91 -11.95 5.04 12.10
N LYS A 92 -11.44 4.68 13.28
CA LYS A 92 -10.92 5.63 14.27
C LYS A 92 -9.51 6.11 13.91
N GLY A 93 -9.42 7.24 13.22
CA GLY A 93 -8.17 7.96 12.97
C GLY A 93 -7.06 7.04 12.42
N LYS A 94 -5.89 7.05 13.07
CA LYS A 94 -4.75 6.20 12.70
C LYS A 94 -4.77 4.79 13.30
N THR A 95 -5.78 4.44 14.10
CA THR A 95 -5.83 3.11 14.73
C THR A 95 -6.52 2.07 13.87
N TYR A 96 -7.25 2.48 12.83
CA TYR A 96 -7.99 1.59 11.91
C TYR A 96 -9.10 0.76 12.58
N GLN A 97 -9.43 1.04 13.84
CA GLN A 97 -10.52 0.37 14.56
C GLN A 97 -11.88 0.80 14.02
N THR A 98 -12.81 -0.13 13.86
CA THR A 98 -14.21 0.19 13.54
C THR A 98 -15.01 0.46 14.83
N ASN A 99 -16.34 0.57 14.72
CA ASN A 99 -17.26 0.61 15.86
C ASN A 99 -17.28 -0.71 16.66
N LEU A 100 -16.78 -1.82 16.09
CA LEU A 100 -16.79 -3.14 16.73
C LEU A 100 -15.43 -3.45 17.38
N GLN A 101 -15.46 -3.92 18.63
CA GLN A 101 -14.25 -4.32 19.36
C GLN A 101 -13.56 -5.50 18.68
N GLY A 102 -12.24 -5.41 18.50
CA GLY A 102 -11.42 -6.43 17.84
C GLY A 102 -11.51 -6.41 16.31
N VAL A 103 -12.29 -5.48 15.74
CA VAL A 103 -12.44 -5.34 14.29
C VAL A 103 -11.73 -4.07 13.80
N PHE A 104 -10.94 -4.26 12.76
CA PHE A 104 -10.18 -3.23 12.07
C PHE A 104 -10.55 -3.23 10.59
N ALA A 105 -10.38 -2.12 9.87
CA ALA A 105 -10.64 -2.07 8.44
C ALA A 105 -9.62 -1.20 7.71
N GLY A 106 -9.37 -1.48 6.43
CA GLY A 106 -8.43 -0.70 5.62
C GLY A 106 -8.58 -0.93 4.11
N GLY A 107 -7.79 -0.21 3.34
CA GLY A 107 -7.82 -0.24 1.88
C GLY A 107 -9.08 0.36 1.29
N ASP A 108 -9.50 -0.14 0.13
CA ASP A 108 -10.64 0.40 -0.62
C ASP A 108 -11.98 0.24 0.13
N ALA A 109 -12.02 -0.54 1.21
CA ALA A 109 -13.21 -0.65 2.07
C ALA A 109 -13.43 0.60 2.92
N VAL A 110 -12.37 1.37 3.21
CA VAL A 110 -12.40 2.59 4.06
C VAL A 110 -12.30 3.86 3.20
N HIS A 111 -11.73 3.75 2.00
CA HIS A 111 -11.37 4.90 1.17
C HIS A 111 -12.08 4.94 -0.18
N LYS A 112 -12.65 6.11 -0.51
CA LYS A 112 -13.24 6.38 -1.83
C LYS A 112 -12.20 6.39 -2.96
N ARG A 113 -10.98 6.85 -2.67
CA ARG A 113 -9.86 6.91 -3.64
C ARG A 113 -9.09 5.60 -3.63
N ARG A 114 -9.20 4.88 -4.75
CA ARG A 114 -8.79 3.48 -4.92
C ARG A 114 -7.35 3.39 -5.38
N LEU A 115 -6.43 3.50 -4.43
CA LEU A 115 -4.99 3.49 -4.70
C LEU A 115 -4.38 2.25 -4.08
N ALA A 116 -3.84 1.35 -4.92
CA ALA A 116 -3.18 0.13 -4.45
C ALA A 116 -2.07 0.43 -3.42
N ILE A 117 -1.29 1.49 -3.65
CA ILE A 117 -0.25 1.94 -2.72
C ILE A 117 -0.83 2.34 -1.34
N ARG A 118 -2.03 2.90 -1.31
CA ARG A 118 -2.68 3.30 -0.07
C ARG A 118 -3.24 2.08 0.65
N ALA A 119 -3.83 1.13 -0.05
CA ALA A 119 -4.30 -0.11 0.55
C ALA A 119 -3.18 -0.91 1.22
N VAL A 120 -1.99 -0.95 0.60
CA VAL A 120 -0.79 -1.55 1.20
C VAL A 120 -0.35 -0.77 2.45
N ALA A 121 -0.38 0.56 2.40
CA ALA A 121 -0.06 1.40 3.55
C ALA A 121 -1.04 1.16 4.71
N ASP A 122 -2.35 1.12 4.45
CA ASP A 122 -3.38 0.85 5.46
C ASP A 122 -3.16 -0.51 6.11
N GLY A 123 -2.88 -1.56 5.33
CA GLY A 123 -2.60 -2.89 5.87
C GLY A 123 -1.39 -2.90 6.80
N LYS A 124 -0.31 -2.19 6.43
CA LYS A 124 0.90 -2.08 7.27
C LYS A 124 0.63 -1.28 8.55
N GLU A 125 -0.08 -0.17 8.44
CA GLU A 125 -0.42 0.69 9.58
C GLU A 125 -1.40 0.00 10.54
N ALA A 126 -2.44 -0.67 10.01
CA ALA A 126 -3.40 -1.45 10.79
C ALA A 126 -2.74 -2.64 11.49
N ALA A 127 -1.75 -3.30 10.88
CA ALA A 127 -1.01 -4.39 11.51
C ALA A 127 -0.33 -3.95 12.82
N VAL A 128 0.15 -2.70 12.90
CA VAL A 128 0.70 -2.14 14.15
C VAL A 128 -0.39 -2.01 15.21
N SER A 129 -1.56 -1.48 14.83
CA SER A 129 -2.71 -1.35 15.74
C SER A 129 -3.21 -2.70 16.23
N ILE A 130 -3.31 -3.69 15.34
CA ILE A 130 -3.71 -5.06 15.67
C ILE A 130 -2.68 -5.70 16.61
N SER A 131 -1.38 -5.51 16.36
CA SER A 131 -0.34 -6.00 17.26
C SER A 131 -0.44 -5.40 18.66
N GLN A 132 -0.72 -4.09 18.77
CA GLN A 132 -0.95 -3.43 20.07
C GLN A 132 -2.17 -4.03 20.78
N TYR A 133 -3.27 -4.23 20.04
CA TYR A 133 -4.49 -4.81 20.56
C TYR A 133 -4.30 -6.25 21.07
N LEU A 134 -3.67 -7.12 20.27
CA LEU A 134 -3.38 -8.51 20.63
C LEU A 134 -2.41 -8.62 21.82
N SER A 135 -1.57 -7.62 22.04
CA SER A 135 -0.65 -7.57 23.18
C SER A 135 -1.31 -7.04 24.47
N GLY A 136 -2.62 -6.70 24.43
CA GLY A 136 -3.32 -6.08 25.55
C GLY A 136 -2.90 -4.63 25.83
N CYS A 137 -2.15 -4.00 24.93
CA CYS A 137 -1.74 -2.60 25.06
C CYS A 137 -2.85 -1.65 24.58
N SER A 138 -2.75 -0.38 24.97
CA SER A 138 -3.59 0.66 24.40
C SER A 138 -3.30 0.82 22.90
N VAL A 139 -4.36 0.78 22.08
CA VAL A 139 -4.24 0.94 20.63
C VAL A 139 -4.04 2.42 20.31
N THR A 140 -2.80 2.79 20.01
CA THR A 140 -2.39 4.15 19.65
C THR A 140 -2.10 4.29 18.16
N GLY A 141 -2.06 3.18 17.42
CA GLY A 141 -1.74 3.13 16.01
C GLY A 141 -0.24 3.29 15.73
N PRO A 142 0.17 3.40 14.46
CA PRO A 142 1.57 3.57 14.09
C PRO A 142 2.13 4.90 14.63
N VAL A 143 3.42 4.88 14.97
CA VAL A 143 4.18 6.09 15.25
C VAL A 143 4.46 6.77 13.91
N LYS A 144 3.97 7.99 13.75
CA LYS A 144 4.27 8.78 12.55
C LYS A 144 5.67 9.32 12.71
N GLU A 145 6.60 8.81 11.90
CA GLU A 145 7.95 9.34 11.91
C GLU A 145 7.97 10.80 11.46
N PHE A 146 8.79 11.61 12.12
CA PHE A 146 9.08 12.96 11.66
C PHE A 146 9.73 12.91 10.27
N ASN A 147 9.06 13.52 9.30
CA ASN A 147 9.55 13.64 7.94
C ASN A 147 9.63 15.12 7.56
N THR A 148 10.85 15.58 7.31
CA THR A 148 11.08 16.86 6.63
C THR A 148 10.76 16.69 5.15
N HIS A 149 9.94 17.58 4.62
CA HIS A 149 9.62 17.67 3.21
C HIS A 149 10.18 18.99 2.69
N ILE A 150 10.70 18.97 1.46
CA ILE A 150 11.05 20.21 0.76
C ILE A 150 9.72 20.94 0.56
N GLY A 151 9.61 22.11 1.20
CA GLY A 151 8.45 22.99 1.05
C GLY A 151 8.41 23.64 -0.32
N LYS A 152 7.58 24.68 -0.47
CA LYS A 152 7.66 25.53 -1.66
C LYS A 152 9.04 26.19 -1.71
N LEU A 153 9.71 26.05 -2.85
CA LEU A 153 10.96 26.76 -3.10
C LEU A 153 10.69 28.26 -3.21
N ARG A 154 11.56 29.04 -2.59
CA ARG A 154 11.58 30.50 -2.74
C ARG A 154 12.34 30.87 -4.01
N ASP A 155 12.13 32.09 -4.47
CA ASP A 155 12.82 32.61 -5.65
C ASP A 155 14.35 32.51 -5.45
N GLY A 156 15.05 31.98 -6.46
CA GLY A 156 16.50 31.73 -6.43
C GLY A 156 16.94 30.42 -5.74
N GLU A 157 16.10 29.77 -4.93
CA GLU A 157 16.52 28.51 -4.27
C GLU A 157 16.73 27.37 -5.26
N ILE A 158 16.02 27.37 -6.40
CA ILE A 158 16.15 26.36 -7.44
C ILE A 158 17.59 26.29 -8.01
N GLU A 159 18.31 27.41 -8.04
CA GLU A 159 19.67 27.49 -8.55
C GLU A 159 20.62 26.66 -7.67
N ASN A 160 20.38 26.64 -6.36
CA ASN A 160 21.14 25.82 -5.42
C ASN A 160 20.91 24.31 -5.65
N PHE A 161 19.69 23.91 -5.95
CA PHE A 161 19.37 22.50 -6.30
C PHE A 161 19.96 22.10 -7.65
N LEU A 162 20.03 23.03 -8.60
CA LEU A 162 20.58 22.79 -9.93
C LEU A 162 22.11 22.87 -9.98
N ALA A 163 22.78 23.35 -8.93
CA ALA A 163 24.22 23.65 -8.96
C ALA A 163 25.08 22.42 -9.29
N CYS A 164 24.65 21.22 -8.90
CA CYS A 164 25.34 19.96 -9.15
C CYS A 164 24.66 19.10 -10.24
N ALA A 165 23.52 19.56 -10.79
CA ALA A 165 22.77 18.81 -11.79
C ALA A 165 23.31 19.10 -13.19
N ASP A 166 23.52 18.05 -13.97
CA ASP A 166 23.83 18.18 -15.40
C ASP A 166 22.66 18.85 -16.13
N LYS A 167 22.96 19.85 -16.97
CA LYS A 167 21.99 20.66 -17.71
C LYS A 167 21.71 20.12 -19.11
N ALA A 168 22.33 18.99 -19.49
CA ALA A 168 22.09 18.35 -20.76
C ALA A 168 20.60 18.00 -20.97
N GLU A 169 20.18 18.01 -22.24
CA GLU A 169 18.82 17.64 -22.62
C GLU A 169 18.51 16.19 -22.24
N ARG A 170 17.25 15.98 -21.84
CA ARG A 170 16.76 14.66 -21.45
C ARG A 170 16.84 13.71 -22.64
N THR A 171 17.42 12.54 -22.40
CA THR A 171 17.35 11.46 -23.40
C THR A 171 16.10 10.63 -23.14
N SER A 172 15.26 10.44 -24.16
CA SER A 172 14.15 9.49 -24.07
C SER A 172 14.66 8.06 -24.30
N PRO A 173 14.24 7.06 -23.51
CA PRO A 173 14.61 5.68 -23.77
C PRO A 173 14.04 5.23 -25.13
N ALA A 174 14.79 4.40 -25.84
CA ALA A 174 14.39 3.92 -27.16
C ALA A 174 13.14 3.03 -27.04
N ASN A 175 12.06 3.44 -27.72
CA ASN A 175 10.82 2.68 -27.75
C ASN A 175 10.95 1.60 -28.83
N LEU A 176 11.13 0.33 -28.46
CA LEU A 176 11.32 -0.79 -29.39
C LEU A 176 10.01 -1.26 -30.07
N GLY A 177 9.07 -0.33 -30.34
CA GLY A 177 7.93 -0.59 -31.24
C GLY A 177 6.86 -1.57 -30.75
N LEU A 178 6.77 -1.85 -29.45
CA LEU A 178 5.71 -2.68 -28.88
C LEU A 178 4.93 -1.87 -27.85
N ASP A 179 3.68 -1.58 -28.20
CA ASP A 179 2.64 -0.87 -27.44
C ASP A 179 2.63 0.67 -27.62
N GLN A 180 1.54 1.21 -28.18
CA GLN A 180 1.27 2.67 -28.26
C GLN A 180 0.95 3.32 -26.90
N ASN A 181 1.10 2.58 -25.79
CA ASN A 181 0.90 3.10 -24.45
C ASN A 181 2.27 3.22 -23.78
N PRO A 182 2.63 4.40 -23.25
CA PRO A 182 3.91 4.58 -22.59
C PRO A 182 4.02 3.60 -21.42
N PRO A 183 5.10 2.80 -21.33
CA PRO A 183 5.24 1.81 -20.28
C PRO A 183 5.33 2.49 -18.92
N LEU A 184 4.65 1.92 -17.92
CA LEU A 184 5.02 2.13 -16.52
C LEU A 184 6.50 1.79 -16.39
N ALA A 185 7.29 2.72 -15.87
CA ALA A 185 8.71 2.52 -15.62
C ALA A 185 8.92 1.22 -14.81
N GLY A 186 9.59 0.24 -15.40
CA GLY A 186 9.99 -1.00 -14.72
C GLY A 186 9.42 -2.32 -15.27
N SER A 187 8.55 -2.33 -16.28
CA SER A 187 8.26 -3.59 -16.98
C SER A 187 9.42 -3.94 -17.92
N GLY A 188 10.34 -4.77 -17.43
CA GLY A 188 11.58 -5.18 -18.08
C GLY A 188 11.44 -6.00 -19.37
N LYS A 189 10.51 -5.66 -20.26
CA LYS A 189 10.37 -6.25 -21.59
C LYS A 189 10.22 -5.24 -22.74
N ASN A 190 10.41 -3.95 -22.47
CA ASN A 190 10.48 -2.91 -23.51
C ASN A 190 11.78 -2.09 -23.30
N GLY A 191 12.49 -1.76 -24.39
CA GLY A 191 13.85 -1.17 -24.37
C GLY A 191 14.03 -0.04 -23.34
N GLY A 192 15.07 -0.15 -22.52
CA GLY A 192 15.44 0.85 -21.52
C GLY A 192 16.66 1.66 -21.92
N PHE A 193 17.21 2.43 -20.98
CA PHE A 193 18.53 3.02 -21.13
C PHE A 193 19.62 1.94 -21.14
N THR A 194 20.63 2.11 -21.99
CA THR A 194 21.92 1.42 -21.79
C THR A 194 22.54 1.85 -20.46
N ASP A 195 23.45 1.05 -19.88
CA ASP A 195 24.16 1.42 -18.63
C ASP A 195 24.78 2.83 -18.71
N ARG A 196 25.40 3.16 -19.85
CA ARG A 196 25.96 4.50 -20.10
C ARG A 196 24.89 5.60 -20.11
N GLN A 197 23.77 5.38 -20.78
CA GLN A 197 22.67 6.35 -20.81
C GLN A 197 22.02 6.51 -19.44
N ALA A 198 21.85 5.41 -18.69
CA ALA A 198 21.29 5.44 -17.35
C ALA A 198 22.19 6.23 -16.39
N ARG A 199 23.51 5.99 -16.43
CA ARG A 199 24.49 6.77 -15.67
C ARG A 199 24.47 8.25 -16.03
N LYS A 200 24.39 8.57 -17.34
CA LYS A 200 24.33 9.96 -17.81
C LYS A 200 23.00 10.64 -17.42
N GLU A 201 21.88 9.94 -17.46
CA GLU A 201 20.61 10.52 -17.02
C GLU A 201 20.58 10.73 -15.50
N ALA A 202 21.27 9.88 -14.73
CA ALA A 202 21.38 10.00 -13.28
C ALA A 202 22.18 11.24 -12.83
N THR A 203 23.09 11.78 -13.65
CA THR A 203 23.83 13.02 -13.31
C THR A 203 22.94 14.27 -13.30
N ARG A 204 21.70 14.16 -13.79
CA ARG A 204 20.70 15.24 -13.74
C ARG A 204 19.89 15.26 -12.43
N CYS A 205 20.22 14.41 -11.46
CA CYS A 205 19.54 14.37 -10.17
C CYS A 205 19.65 15.72 -9.45
N LEU A 206 18.51 16.24 -8.97
CA LEU A 206 18.43 17.49 -8.22
C LEU A 206 18.81 17.33 -6.74
N HIS A 207 19.18 16.12 -6.29
CA HIS A 207 19.44 15.81 -4.88
C HIS A 207 18.32 16.31 -3.95
N CYS A 208 17.06 16.12 -4.37
CA CYS A 208 15.88 16.51 -3.60
C CYS A 208 15.64 15.60 -2.38
N ASP A 209 16.53 14.64 -2.14
CA ASP A 209 16.51 13.72 -1.01
C ASP A 209 17.33 14.23 0.19
N CYS A 210 17.04 13.64 1.36
CA CYS A 210 17.83 13.88 2.56
C CYS A 210 19.02 12.91 2.60
N ARG A 211 20.21 13.37 2.18
CA ARG A 211 21.46 12.56 2.19
C ARG A 211 21.96 12.11 3.57
N LYS A 212 21.32 12.55 4.66
CA LYS A 212 21.63 12.15 6.04
C LYS A 212 20.50 11.32 6.65
N ALA A 213 19.69 10.62 5.86
CA ALA A 213 18.50 9.90 6.32
C ALA A 213 18.76 9.05 7.57
N ASP A 214 19.90 8.36 7.63
CA ASP A 214 20.26 7.43 8.70
C ASP A 214 20.96 8.09 9.90
N THR A 215 21.49 9.31 9.73
CA THR A 215 22.21 10.07 10.78
C THR A 215 21.60 11.44 11.03
N CYS A 216 20.31 11.60 10.73
CA CYS A 216 19.65 12.89 10.81
C CYS A 216 19.35 13.24 12.27
N LYS A 217 20.19 14.11 12.86
CA LYS A 217 20.00 14.63 14.22
C LYS A 217 18.59 15.22 14.43
N LEU A 218 18.03 15.87 13.40
CA LEU A 218 16.67 16.42 13.47
C LEU A 218 15.60 15.31 13.60
N LYS A 219 15.75 14.19 12.88
CA LYS A 219 14.86 13.03 13.03
C LYS A 219 15.02 12.37 14.40
N GLN A 220 16.25 12.30 14.93
CA GLN A 220 16.52 11.76 16.26
C GLN A 220 15.83 12.63 17.34
N TYR A 221 16.11 13.92 17.37
CA TYR A 221 15.49 14.84 18.34
C TYR A 221 13.97 14.92 18.24
N ALA A 222 13.40 14.84 17.03
CA ALA A 222 11.95 14.85 16.84
C ALA A 222 11.25 13.52 17.19
N ARG A 223 12.01 12.45 17.48
CA ARG A 223 11.49 11.17 17.99
C ARG A 223 11.59 11.08 19.52
N ASP A 224 12.58 11.75 20.10
CA ASP A 224 12.90 11.68 21.54
C ASP A 224 12.21 12.77 22.39
N GLY A 225 11.55 13.76 21.77
CA GLY A 225 10.77 14.81 22.42
C GLY A 225 9.27 14.68 22.17
#